data_AF-A0A6N9CAA0-F1
#
_entry.id   AF-A0A6N9CAA0-F1
#
_cell.length_a   1.000
_cell.length_b   1.000
_cell.length_c   1.000
_cell.angle_alpha   90.00
_cell.angle_beta   90.00
_cell.angle_gamma   90.00
#
_symmetry.space_group_name_H-M   'P 1'
#
loop_
_entity.id
_entity.type
_entity.pdbx_description
1 polymer ?
#
loop_
_entity_poly.entity_id
_entity_poly.type
_entity_poly.pdbx_seq_one_letter_code
_entity_poly.pdbx_strand_id
1 'polypeptide(L)'
;MGGLRPKQLARIGVFYIEEAILDLLLEAEMDNRQGLGPTEISKRLGTLLSGGNFRDAIVAGFLEKLKNEGLIKNPQRGHWMLTEMERENRRED
;
A
#
# COMPACT_ATOMS: atom_id res chain seq x y z
N MET A 1 -22.17 -2.66 26.95
CA MET A 1 -21.65 -2.95 25.60
C MET A 1 -20.37 -2.16 25.40
N GLY A 2 -19.22 -2.83 25.26
CA GLY A 2 -17.93 -2.17 25.05
C GLY A 2 -17.73 -1.83 23.58
N GLY A 3 -17.84 -0.55 23.21
CA GLY A 3 -17.53 -0.10 21.86
C GLY A 3 -16.03 -0.18 21.56
N LEU A 4 -15.68 -0.26 20.26
CA LEU A 4 -14.29 -0.17 19.82
C LEU A 4 -13.70 1.17 20.23
N ARG A 5 -12.55 1.15 20.91
CA ARG A 5 -11.84 2.37 21.30
C ARG A 5 -11.23 3.01 20.04
N PRO A 6 -11.08 4.35 19.99
CA PRO A 6 -10.49 5.04 18.84
C PRO A 6 -9.14 4.47 18.38
N LYS A 7 -8.29 4.04 19.32
CA LYS A 7 -6.99 3.40 19.00
C LYS A 7 -7.14 2.06 18.25
N GLN A 8 -8.19 1.29 18.54
CA GLN A 8 -8.46 0.04 17.87
C GLN A 8 -8.97 0.29 16.44
N LEU A 9 -9.86 1.28 16.27
CA LEU A 9 -10.32 1.71 14.95
C LEU A 9 -9.17 2.23 14.07
N ALA A 10 -8.26 3.02 14.64
CA ALA A 10 -7.10 3.53 13.91
C ALA A 10 -6.19 2.38 13.41
N ARG A 11 -5.94 1.36 14.25
CA ARG A 11 -5.15 0.19 13.85
C ARG A 11 -5.81 -0.60 12.73
N ILE A 12 -7.12 -0.79 12.81
CA ILE A 12 -7.90 -1.45 11.76
C ILE A 12 -7.80 -0.65 10.45
N GLY A 13 -7.93 0.67 10.51
CA GLY A 13 -7.79 1.52 9.33
C GLY A 13 -6.40 1.46 8.70
N VAL A 14 -5.34 1.46 9.52
CA VAL A 14 -3.94 1.31 9.06
C VAL A 14 -3.74 -0.03 8.36
N PHE A 15 -4.23 -1.12 8.95
CA PHE A 15 -4.16 -2.45 8.36
C PHE A 15 -4.86 -2.50 6.98
N TYR A 16 -6.08 -1.96 6.86
CA TYR A 16 -6.79 -1.97 5.58
C TYR A 16 -6.13 -1.10 4.50
N ILE A 17 -5.42 -0.03 4.89
CA ILE A 17 -4.63 0.75 3.93
C ILE A 17 -3.43 -0.06 3.43
N GLU A 18 -2.77 -0.80 4.32
CA GLU A 18 -1.66 -1.69 3.96
C GLU A 18 -2.11 -2.76 2.97
N GLU A 19 -3.19 -3.47 3.30
CA GLU A 19 -3.78 -4.49 2.40
C GLU A 19 -4.18 -3.91 1.06
N ALA A 20 -4.87 -2.75 1.06
CA ALA A 20 -5.26 -2.12 -0.20
C ALA A 20 -4.07 -1.69 -1.06
N ILE A 21 -2.93 -1.29 -0.46
CA ILE A 21 -1.71 -1.01 -1.23
C ILE A 21 -1.18 -2.30 -1.86
N LEU A 22 -1.12 -3.40 -1.11
CA LEU A 22 -0.61 -4.68 -1.58
C LEU A 22 -1.50 -5.26 -2.69
N ASP A 23 -2.83 -5.15 -2.56
CA ASP A 23 -3.80 -5.53 -3.59
C ASP A 23 -3.58 -4.75 -4.90
N LEU A 24 -3.38 -3.43 -4.80
CA LEU A 24 -3.11 -2.60 -5.98
C LEU A 24 -1.80 -2.99 -6.68
N LEU A 25 -0.78 -3.38 -5.92
CA LEU A 25 0.48 -3.86 -6.49
C LEU A 25 0.32 -5.21 -7.18
N LEU A 26 -0.50 -6.11 -6.60
CA LEU A 26 -0.84 -7.39 -7.21
C LEU A 26 -1.62 -7.19 -8.52
N GLU A 27 -2.64 -6.33 -8.53
CA GLU A 27 -3.40 -5.98 -9.74
C GLU A 27 -2.48 -5.45 -10.85
N ALA A 28 -1.56 -4.55 -10.51
CA ALA A 28 -0.62 -4.00 -11.47
C ALA A 28 0.28 -5.09 -12.09
N GLU A 29 0.70 -6.07 -11.29
CA GLU A 29 1.48 -7.20 -11.78
C GLU A 29 0.65 -8.12 -12.70
N MET A 30 -0.61 -8.40 -12.34
CA MET A 30 -1.54 -9.16 -13.19
C MET A 30 -1.77 -8.47 -14.54
N ASP A 31 -1.75 -7.14 -14.57
CA ASP A 31 -1.80 -6.30 -15.77
C ASP A 31 -0.46 -6.23 -16.53
N ASN A 32 0.54 -7.05 -16.16
CA ASN A 32 1.90 -7.07 -16.71
C ASN A 32 2.66 -5.73 -16.56
N ARG A 33 2.34 -4.94 -15.54
CA ARG A 33 3.03 -3.69 -15.25
C ARG A 33 4.22 -3.92 -14.33
N GLN A 34 5.25 -3.11 -14.49
CA GLN A 34 6.47 -3.16 -13.66
C GLN A 34 6.32 -2.38 -12.34
N GLY A 35 5.15 -2.47 -11.70
CA GLY A 35 4.85 -1.79 -10.45
C GLY A 35 4.08 -0.48 -10.57
N LEU A 36 3.84 0.14 -9.41
CA LEU A 36 3.09 1.38 -9.28
C LEU A 36 3.90 2.47 -8.58
N GLY A 37 3.62 3.72 -8.96
CA GLY A 37 4.16 4.90 -8.28
C GLY A 37 3.28 5.39 -7.13
N PRO A 38 3.84 6.08 -6.12
CA PRO A 38 3.08 6.60 -4.98
C PRO A 38 1.87 7.44 -5.38
N THR A 39 2.02 8.31 -6.39
CA THR A 39 0.92 9.15 -6.89
C THR A 39 -0.21 8.34 -7.50
N GLU A 40 0.10 7.22 -8.17
CA GLU A 40 -0.93 6.35 -8.73
C GLU A 40 -1.67 5.60 -7.63
N ILE A 41 -0.92 5.06 -6.67
CA ILE A 41 -1.49 4.39 -5.49
C ILE A 41 -2.42 5.35 -4.73
N SER A 42 -1.97 6.58 -4.44
CA SER A 42 -2.80 7.60 -3.79
C SER A 42 -4.11 7.90 -4.54
N LYS A 43 -4.07 7.93 -5.88
CA LYS A 43 -5.27 8.12 -6.71
C LYS A 43 -6.24 6.96 -6.57
N ARG A 44 -5.74 5.72 -6.66
CA ARG A 44 -6.56 4.51 -6.62
C ARG A 44 -7.17 4.27 -5.23
N LEU A 45 -6.44 4.59 -4.16
CA LEU A 45 -6.95 4.53 -2.79
C LEU A 45 -7.96 5.65 -2.47
N GLY A 46 -8.15 6.63 -3.36
CA GLY A 46 -8.96 7.81 -3.06
C GLY A 46 -8.38 8.71 -1.97
N THR A 47 -7.12 8.50 -1.57
CA THR A 47 -6.42 9.27 -0.54
C THR A 47 -5.78 10.55 -1.09
N LEU A 48 -5.97 10.83 -2.39
CA LEU A 48 -5.49 12.05 -3.01
C LEU A 48 -6.24 13.26 -2.46
N LEU A 49 -5.74 13.82 -1.35
CA LEU A 49 -6.27 15.05 -0.80
C LEU A 49 -6.01 16.19 -1.81
N SER A 50 -7.10 16.83 -2.24
CA SER A 50 -7.06 17.99 -3.14
C SER A 50 -6.39 19.18 -2.43
N GLY A 51 -5.08 19.33 -2.61
CA GLY A 51 -4.34 20.55 -2.27
C GLY A 51 -3.20 20.34 -1.27
N GLY A 52 -1.95 20.36 -1.76
CA GLY A 52 -0.75 20.51 -0.93
C GLY A 52 0.47 19.75 -1.42
N ASN A 53 1.66 20.23 -1.03
CA ASN A 53 2.99 19.62 -1.27
C ASN A 53 3.19 18.24 -0.60
N PHE A 54 2.18 17.72 0.10
CA PHE A 54 2.18 16.45 0.82
C PHE A 54 1.34 15.35 0.15
N ARG A 55 1.03 15.52 -1.14
CA ARG A 55 0.02 14.75 -1.89
C ARG A 55 0.14 13.23 -1.76
N ASP A 56 1.37 12.74 -1.55
CA ASP A 56 1.69 11.31 -1.45
C ASP A 56 2.45 10.94 -0.16
N ALA A 57 2.56 11.85 0.82
CA ALA A 57 3.39 11.63 2.00
C ALA A 57 2.87 10.45 2.86
N ILE A 58 1.54 10.30 2.94
CA ILE A 58 0.90 9.19 3.66
C ILE A 58 1.24 7.86 2.98
N VAL A 59 0.99 7.76 1.68
CA VAL A 59 1.29 6.55 0.89
C VAL A 59 2.78 6.24 0.90
N ALA A 60 3.65 7.25 0.80
CA ALA A 60 5.09 7.07 0.93
C ALA A 60 5.50 6.47 2.28
N GLY A 61 4.85 6.88 3.38
CA GLY A 61 5.07 6.31 4.70
C GLY A 61 4.67 4.84 4.78
N PHE A 62 3.52 4.47 4.23
CA PHE A 62 3.10 3.07 4.14
C PHE A 62 4.02 2.22 3.26
N LEU A 63 4.46 2.75 2.11
CA LEU A 63 5.38 2.04 1.23
C LEU A 63 6.73 1.76 1.90
N GLU A 64 7.29 2.72 2.65
CA GLU A 64 8.51 2.43 3.42
C GLU A 64 8.26 1.44 4.57
N LYS A 65 7.09 1.50 5.23
CA LYS A 65 6.74 0.50 6.24
C LYS A 65 6.69 -0.91 5.64
N LEU A 66 5.91 -1.11 4.58
CA LEU A 66 5.76 -2.40 3.89
C LEU A 66 7.09 -2.92 3.32
N LYS A 67 7.97 -2.01 2.88
CA LYS A 67 9.32 -2.35 2.44
C LYS A 67 10.20 -2.84 3.60
N ASN A 68 10.15 -2.16 4.74
CA ASN A 68 10.87 -2.58 5.94
C ASN A 68 10.37 -3.92 6.50
N GLU A 69 9.09 -4.24 6.26
CA GLU A 69 8.49 -5.54 6.57
C GLU A 69 8.81 -6.63 5.53
N GLY A 70 9.46 -6.28 4.42
CA GLY A 70 9.87 -7.24 3.39
C GLY A 70 8.74 -7.68 2.44
N LEU A 71 7.60 -7.00 2.48
CA LEU A 71 6.42 -7.33 1.66
C LEU A 71 6.52 -6.74 0.25
N ILE A 72 7.19 -5.59 0.12
CA ILE A 72 7.36 -4.90 -1.17
C ILE A 72 8.82 -4.50 -1.42
N LYS A 73 9.15 -4.25 -2.69
CA LYS A 73 10.46 -3.78 -3.17
C LYS A 73 10.30 -2.63 -4.16
N ASN A 74 11.38 -1.87 -4.36
CA ASN A 74 11.43 -0.71 -5.25
C ASN A 74 12.64 -0.85 -6.20
N PRO A 75 12.60 -1.79 -7.17
CA PRO A 75 13.75 -2.11 -8.02
C PRO A 75 14.17 -0.93 -8.92
N GLN A 76 13.21 -0.07 -9.28
CA GLN A 76 13.45 1.16 -10.02
C GLN A 76 12.79 2.30 -9.25
N ARG A 77 13.54 3.38 -8.99
CA ARG A 77 13.08 4.51 -8.17
C ARG A 77 11.64 4.93 -8.51
N GLY A 78 10.75 4.70 -7.56
CA GLY A 78 9.35 5.13 -7.65
C GLY A 78 8.43 4.10 -8.29
N HIS A 79 8.91 2.89 -8.58
CA HIS A 79 8.11 1.76 -9.05
C HIS A 79 8.14 0.67 -7.98
N TRP A 80 7.07 0.62 -7.21
CA TRP A 80 6.90 -0.34 -6.11
C TRP A 80 6.26 -1.62 -6.63
N MET A 81 6.70 -2.77 -6.10
CA MET A 81 6.27 -4.11 -6.51
C MET A 81 6.26 -5.03 -5.30
N LEU A 82 5.47 -6.10 -5.34
CA LEU A 82 5.52 -7.16 -4.33
C LEU A 82 6.89 -7.88 -4.34
N THR A 83 7.32 -8.38 -3.19
CA THR A 83 8.42 -9.37 -3.13
C THR A 83 7.93 -10.74 -3.57
N GLU A 84 8.84 -11.66 -3.92
CA GLU A 84 8.44 -13.02 -4.32
C GLU A 84 7.64 -13.72 -3.22
N MET A 85 8.13 -13.61 -1.98
CA MET A 85 7.48 -14.18 -0.81
C MET A 85 6.03 -13.67 -0.65
N GLU A 86 5.81 -12.37 -0.80
CA GLU A 86 4.45 -11.81 -0.66
C GLU A 86 3.54 -12.20 -1.83
N ARG A 87 4.10 -12.40 -3.04
CA ARG A 87 3.35 -12.94 -4.17
C ARG A 87 2.90 -14.37 -3.92
N GLU A 88 3.76 -15.18 -3.34
CA GLU A 88 3.44 -16.57 -3.00
C GLU A 88 2.35 -16.62 -1.92
N ASN A 89 2.49 -15.84 -0.84
CA ASN A 89 1.48 -15.76 0.22
C ASN A 89 0.09 -15.41 -0.35
N ARG A 90 0.01 -14.41 -1.22
CA ARG A 90 -1.25 -13.95 -1.82
C ARG A 90 -1.88 -14.90 -2.84
N ARG A 91 -1.16 -15.95 -3.28
CA ARG A 91 -1.74 -17.02 -4.10
C ARG A 91 -2.41 -18.11 -3.26
N GLU A 92 -2.06 -18.20 -1.99
CA GLU A 92 -2.58 -19.21 -1.06
C GLU A 92 -3.85 -18.74 -0.33
N ASP A 93 -4.10 -17.43 -0.31
CA ASP A 93 -5.33 -16.78 0.18
C ASP A 93 -6.46 -16.79 -0.86
#